data_AF-A0A2W4ITD0-F1
#
_entry.id   AF-A0A2W4ITD0-F1
#
_cell.length_a   1.000
_cell.length_b   1.000
_cell.length_c   1.000
_cell.angle_alpha   90.00
_cell.angle_beta   90.00
_cell.angle_gamma   90.00
#
_symmetry.space_group_name_H-M   'P 1'
#
loop_
_entity.id
_entity.type
_entity.pdbx_description
1 polymer ?
#
loop_
_entity_poly.entity_id
_entity_poly.type
_entity_poly.pdbx_seq_one_letter_code
_entity_poly.pdbx_strand_id
1 'polypeptide(L)'
;MVTAAQQALYDGLTHHRNSRSEVQVAPHRRPPRLRLRDWRIRTKLATIVAIPSIAFVALAAVQVGASVGQATVLSDFAAQVAIGEQITMLVHELQQERDRTVGELAERQVAPNRYDAISGSAALRGHYDAVDRSIVEFRTAAAGLAQRDAAWRAPYTRAIETVDQLPALRTAVANGSADLTKVFDGYGRAIEALVALLAEPGPRAEQSELADAVSRYVQLARIKEVSSQIRARIYLAARAGRFTANTLAELGDLRSQQYSAVAEYRTIATLEQVQRYQAMTEDPRFRAAQALEEEAVGGAGSRPAVPNAMDWWALSQDRHQLLRTLEQEVLGDAIDQVEGKRSAQLRRTLLVVVVVLVVLCAAAGASLIVGQSIVRSLRALRNQALQVAQSDLPEALERLRNVPAEIPEITVPPAAVQSMDEVGEVAEAFVAVHRSAISVAREQAAMRRNVNAMFINLARRSQVLVERQLEILDELKREASSHQQMEKLLKVDRLAARLRRNDEN
;
A
#
# COMPACT_ATOMS: atom_id res chain seq x y z
N MET A 1 88.43 28.63 40.06
CA MET A 1 87.09 29.17 40.39
C MET A 1 86.07 28.08 40.11
N VAL A 2 85.85 27.02 40.89
CA VAL A 2 85.78 26.85 42.35
C VAL A 2 85.02 28.02 42.98
N THR A 3 83.69 27.92 43.08
CA THR A 3 82.95 27.60 44.32
C THR A 3 81.45 27.76 44.02
N ALA A 4 80.74 26.67 43.71
CA ALA A 4 79.27 26.68 43.58
C ALA A 4 78.70 25.32 43.99
N ALA A 5 79.15 24.83 45.14
CA ALA A 5 78.62 23.66 45.81
C ALA A 5 78.78 23.85 47.32
N GLN A 6 77.74 24.35 48.01
CA GLN A 6 77.36 23.95 49.37
C GLN A 6 76.22 24.78 49.94
N GLN A 7 75.32 24.09 50.65
CA GLN A 7 74.27 24.59 51.55
C GLN A 7 73.11 25.35 50.87
N ALA A 8 71.88 24.83 50.72
CA ALA A 8 71.13 23.88 51.55
C ALA A 8 71.12 24.25 53.04
N LEU A 9 70.39 25.31 53.42
CA LEU A 9 69.72 25.49 54.73
C LEU A 9 69.08 26.89 54.76
N TYR A 10 67.81 26.97 55.19
CA TYR A 10 66.94 28.17 55.30
C TYR A 10 66.10 28.54 54.06
N ASP A 11 64.94 27.89 53.90
CA ASP A 11 63.65 28.55 54.18
C ASP A 11 62.49 27.60 53.85
N GLY A 12 62.21 26.72 54.81
CA GLY A 12 60.87 26.17 54.95
C GLY A 12 60.10 27.02 55.95
N LEU A 13 58.92 27.50 55.56
CA LEU A 13 57.65 27.34 56.29
C LEU A 13 56.58 28.31 55.75
N THR A 14 55.33 27.84 55.79
CA THR A 14 54.05 28.55 55.61
C THR A 14 53.49 28.68 54.18
N HIS A 15 52.62 27.74 53.80
CA HIS A 15 51.18 27.92 53.95
C HIS A 15 50.40 26.65 53.56
N HIS A 16 49.83 26.02 54.58
CA HIS A 16 48.80 25.00 54.43
C HIS A 16 47.48 25.70 54.05
N ARG A 17 46.91 25.41 52.87
CA ARG A 17 45.53 25.84 52.54
C ARG A 17 44.82 24.80 51.68
N ASN A 18 43.84 24.14 52.33
CA ASN A 18 42.64 23.48 51.80
C ASN A 18 42.72 22.73 50.46
N SER A 19 42.91 21.42 50.57
CA SER A 19 42.40 20.43 49.62
C SER A 19 40.86 20.40 49.68
N ARG A 20 40.19 21.08 48.74
CA ARG A 20 38.84 20.70 48.31
C ARG A 20 39.03 19.67 47.20
N SER A 21 38.67 18.43 47.48
CA SER A 21 38.54 17.36 46.49
C SER A 21 37.38 17.67 45.53
N GLU A 22 37.63 18.48 44.50
CA GLU A 22 36.75 18.56 43.33
C GLU A 22 36.90 17.26 42.55
N VAL A 23 35.89 16.40 42.59
CA VAL A 23 35.77 15.27 41.66
C VAL A 23 35.49 15.86 40.27
N GLN A 24 36.54 16.09 39.48
CA GLN A 24 36.40 16.47 38.07
C GLN A 24 35.78 15.31 37.29
N VAL A 25 34.52 15.46 36.88
CA VAL A 25 33.87 14.58 35.91
C VAL A 25 34.45 14.88 34.53
N ALA A 26 35.25 13.96 33.99
CA ALA A 26 35.90 14.12 32.70
C ALA A 26 34.88 14.33 31.55
N PRO A 27 35.09 15.30 30.65
CA PRO A 27 34.17 15.56 29.55
C PRO A 27 34.17 14.40 28.55
N HIS A 28 32.98 13.90 28.20
CA HIS A 28 32.81 12.80 27.27
C HIS A 28 33.31 13.16 25.86
N ARG A 29 34.30 12.39 25.36
CA ARG A 29 34.77 12.43 23.97
C ARG A 29 33.61 12.11 23.01
N ARG A 30 33.53 12.83 21.88
CA ARG A 30 32.51 12.62 20.83
C ARG A 30 32.57 11.15 20.33
N PRO A 31 31.49 10.37 20.42
CA PRO A 31 31.54 8.95 20.08
C PRO A 31 31.57 8.73 18.56
N PRO A 32 32.23 7.65 18.09
CA PRO A 32 32.17 7.22 16.70
C PRO A 32 30.76 6.71 16.35
N ARG A 33 30.27 7.06 15.16
CA ARG A 33 28.86 6.89 14.74
C ARG A 33 28.35 5.44 14.67
N LEU A 34 29.25 4.44 14.70
CA LEU A 34 28.94 3.04 14.38
C LEU A 34 28.87 2.10 15.60
N ARG A 35 29.14 2.55 16.82
CA ARG A 35 29.12 1.68 18.01
C ARG A 35 27.73 1.71 18.66
N LEU A 36 26.94 0.64 18.45
CA LEU A 36 25.57 0.51 18.97
C LEU A 36 25.46 0.80 20.48
N ARG A 37 26.49 0.47 21.26
CA ARG A 37 26.52 0.71 22.72
C ARG A 37 26.36 2.20 23.08
N ASP A 38 26.92 3.11 22.29
CA ASP A 38 27.04 4.54 22.62
C ASP A 38 25.88 5.40 22.06
N TRP A 39 24.91 4.77 21.40
CA TRP A 39 23.72 5.47 20.90
C TRP A 39 22.80 5.91 22.04
N ARG A 40 22.26 7.12 21.90
CA ARG A 40 21.18 7.61 22.78
C ARG A 40 20.02 6.62 22.74
N ILE A 41 19.37 6.39 23.88
CA ILE A 41 18.27 5.42 24.02
C ILE A 41 17.14 5.68 23.01
N ARG A 42 16.85 6.95 22.72
CA ARG A 42 15.90 7.35 21.65
C ARG A 42 16.25 6.78 20.29
N THR A 43 17.54 6.81 19.91
CA THR A 43 18.01 6.32 18.62
C THR A 43 17.97 4.79 18.60
N LYS A 44 18.36 4.11 19.69
CA LYS A 44 18.24 2.64 19.79
C LYS A 44 16.80 2.16 19.61
N LEU A 45 15.85 2.76 20.34
CA LEU A 45 14.43 2.42 20.25
C LEU A 45 13.87 2.73 18.87
N ALA A 46 14.21 3.90 18.30
CA ALA A 46 13.80 4.25 16.95
C ALA A 46 14.31 3.25 15.91
N THR A 47 15.56 2.79 16.03
CA THR A 47 16.14 1.80 15.10
C THR A 47 15.51 0.42 15.23
N ILE A 48 15.18 -0.03 16.45
CA ILE A 48 14.50 -1.32 16.69
C ILE A 48 13.13 -1.34 15.98
N VAL A 49 12.42 -0.21 15.94
CA VAL A 49 11.12 -0.12 15.25
C VAL A 49 11.29 0.17 13.76
N ALA A 50 12.28 0.98 13.38
CA ALA A 50 12.49 1.38 12.00
C ALA A 50 12.82 0.18 11.10
N ILE A 51 13.63 -0.78 11.55
CA ILE A 51 14.02 -1.93 10.71
C ILE A 51 12.80 -2.79 10.31
N PRO A 52 11.95 -3.29 11.24
CA PRO A 52 10.73 -4.00 10.89
C PRO A 52 9.74 -3.13 10.10
N SER A 53 9.66 -1.83 10.40
CA SER A 53 8.76 -0.91 9.68
C SER A 53 9.19 -0.76 8.22
N ILE A 54 10.49 -0.63 7.95
CA ILE A 54 11.04 -0.56 6.59
C ILE A 54 10.77 -1.86 5.84
N ALA A 55 10.98 -3.02 6.48
CA ALA A 55 10.68 -4.31 5.88
C ALA A 55 9.18 -4.45 5.55
N PHE A 56 8.31 -4.02 6.46
CA PHE A 56 6.86 -4.01 6.25
C PHE A 56 6.45 -3.07 5.11
N VAL A 57 7.01 -1.86 5.04
CA VAL A 57 6.77 -0.91 3.95
C VAL A 57 7.24 -1.50 2.62
N ALA A 58 8.40 -2.16 2.58
CA ALA A 58 8.90 -2.80 1.36
C ALA A 58 7.96 -3.92 0.89
N LEU A 59 7.50 -4.78 1.79
CA LEU A 59 6.54 -5.85 1.47
C LEU A 59 5.20 -5.27 1.01
N ALA A 60 4.71 -4.24 1.70
CA ALA A 60 3.48 -3.54 1.35
C ALA A 60 3.59 -2.87 -0.03
N ALA A 61 4.74 -2.26 -0.36
CA ALA A 61 4.98 -1.68 -1.66
C ALA A 61 4.94 -2.73 -2.78
N VAL A 62 5.53 -3.92 -2.57
CA VAL A 62 5.44 -5.04 -3.51
C VAL A 62 4.00 -5.50 -3.68
N GLN A 63 3.27 -5.68 -2.57
CA GLN A 63 1.88 -6.16 -2.60
C GLN A 63 0.94 -5.14 -3.27
N VAL A 64 1.09 -3.85 -2.96
CA VAL A 64 0.32 -2.77 -3.58
C VAL A 64 0.68 -2.67 -5.06
N GLY A 65 1.97 -2.76 -5.41
CA GLY A 65 2.42 -2.78 -6.80
C GLY A 65 1.81 -3.92 -7.60
N ALA A 66 1.80 -5.14 -7.06
CA ALA A 66 1.16 -6.30 -7.68
C ALA A 66 -0.36 -6.10 -7.84
N SER A 67 -1.01 -5.53 -6.82
CA SER A 67 -2.46 -5.29 -6.84
C SER A 67 -2.86 -4.21 -7.85
N VAL A 68 -2.08 -3.13 -7.95
CA VAL A 68 -2.23 -2.07 -8.95
C VAL A 68 -1.97 -2.63 -10.36
N GLY A 69 -0.95 -3.47 -10.54
CA GLY A 69 -0.68 -4.12 -11.82
C GLY A 69 -1.84 -4.99 -12.31
N GLN A 70 -2.48 -5.75 -11.41
CA GLN A 70 -3.69 -6.50 -11.74
C GLN A 70 -4.87 -5.58 -12.09
N ALA A 71 -5.04 -4.47 -11.37
CA ALA A 71 -6.09 -3.50 -11.65
C ALA A 71 -5.89 -2.81 -13.02
N THR A 72 -4.65 -2.51 -13.41
CA THR A 72 -4.35 -1.97 -14.74
C THR A 72 -4.65 -2.97 -15.84
N VAL A 73 -4.26 -4.24 -15.68
CA VAL A 73 -4.59 -5.30 -16.66
C VAL A 73 -6.10 -5.46 -16.83
N LEU A 74 -6.86 -5.48 -15.74
CA LEU A 74 -8.33 -5.55 -15.80
C LEU A 74 -8.95 -4.29 -16.42
N SER A 75 -8.39 -3.11 -16.13
CA SER A 75 -8.84 -1.86 -16.76
C SER A 75 -8.58 -1.85 -18.26
N ASP A 76 -7.49 -2.48 -18.70
CA ASP A 76 -7.17 -2.59 -20.11
C ASP A 76 -8.07 -3.56 -20.85
N PHE A 77 -8.33 -4.70 -20.22
CA PHE A 77 -9.31 -5.68 -20.68
C PHE A 77 -10.71 -5.07 -20.78
N ALA A 78 -11.14 -4.30 -19.76
CA ALA A 78 -12.42 -3.60 -19.76
C ALA A 78 -12.57 -2.64 -20.94
N ALA A 79 -11.52 -1.86 -21.22
CA ALA A 79 -11.52 -0.95 -22.35
C ALA A 79 -11.60 -1.68 -23.71
N GLN A 80 -10.96 -2.85 -23.83
CA GLN A 80 -11.04 -3.67 -25.03
C GLN A 80 -12.45 -4.24 -25.26
N VAL A 81 -13.04 -4.83 -24.22
CA VAL A 81 -14.41 -5.40 -24.31
C VAL A 81 -15.45 -4.31 -24.55
N ALA A 82 -15.30 -3.14 -23.95
CA ALA A 82 -16.22 -2.01 -24.14
C ALA A 82 -16.28 -1.52 -25.60
N ILE A 83 -15.16 -1.55 -26.33
CA ILE A 83 -15.13 -1.22 -27.78
C ILE A 83 -15.94 -2.22 -28.61
N GLY A 84 -16.21 -3.41 -28.06
CA GLY A 84 -17.09 -4.41 -28.67
C GLY A 84 -18.46 -3.85 -29.07
N GLU A 85 -18.99 -2.84 -28.37
CA GLU A 85 -20.26 -2.21 -28.70
C GLU A 85 -20.19 -1.50 -30.06
N GLN A 86 -19.13 -0.72 -30.29
CA GLN A 86 -18.95 0.00 -31.55
C GLN A 86 -18.56 -0.96 -32.68
N ILE A 87 -17.79 -2.02 -32.38
CA ILE A 87 -17.47 -3.05 -33.38
C ILE A 87 -18.74 -3.78 -33.84
N THR A 88 -19.55 -4.28 -32.90
CA THR A 88 -20.79 -5.02 -33.24
C THR A 88 -21.82 -4.13 -33.94
N MET A 89 -21.87 -2.85 -33.59
CA MET A 89 -22.65 -1.83 -34.30
C MET A 89 -22.18 -1.66 -35.74
N LEU A 90 -20.89 -1.44 -35.96
CA LEU A 90 -20.34 -1.28 -37.32
C LEU A 90 -20.53 -2.55 -38.15
N VAL A 91 -20.30 -3.73 -37.58
CA VAL A 91 -20.58 -5.02 -38.25
C VAL A 91 -22.05 -5.10 -38.69
N HIS A 92 -22.98 -4.70 -37.82
CA HIS A 92 -24.39 -4.72 -38.16
C HIS A 92 -24.73 -3.76 -39.31
N GLU A 93 -24.22 -2.53 -39.30
CA GLU A 93 -24.45 -1.58 -40.39
C GLU A 93 -23.84 -2.08 -41.71
N LEU A 94 -22.64 -2.66 -41.66
CA LEU A 94 -22.00 -3.27 -42.84
C LEU A 94 -22.81 -4.45 -43.41
N GLN A 95 -23.39 -5.27 -42.54
CA GLN A 95 -24.29 -6.35 -42.94
C GLN A 95 -25.53 -5.79 -43.64
N GLN A 96 -26.16 -4.75 -43.08
CA GLN A 96 -27.32 -4.11 -43.73
C GLN A 96 -26.95 -3.54 -45.10
N GLU A 97 -25.84 -2.79 -45.18
CA GLU A 97 -25.37 -2.19 -46.41
C GLU A 97 -25.04 -3.25 -47.47
N ARG A 98 -24.27 -4.28 -47.10
CA ARG A 98 -23.93 -5.40 -48.00
C ARG A 98 -25.18 -6.04 -48.56
N ASP A 99 -26.07 -6.48 -47.67
CA ASP A 99 -27.21 -7.31 -48.03
C ASP A 99 -28.18 -6.53 -48.92
N ARG A 100 -28.37 -5.22 -48.64
CA ARG A 100 -29.17 -4.35 -49.50
C ARG A 100 -28.49 -4.13 -50.85
N THR A 101 -27.19 -3.81 -50.85
CA THR A 101 -26.41 -3.49 -52.06
C THR A 101 -26.44 -4.63 -53.06
N VAL A 102 -26.25 -5.88 -52.61
CA VAL A 102 -26.23 -7.03 -53.54
C VAL A 102 -27.59 -7.29 -54.20
N GLY A 103 -28.69 -7.04 -53.49
CA GLY A 103 -30.02 -7.18 -54.09
C GLY A 103 -30.36 -6.07 -55.09
N GLU A 104 -29.95 -4.82 -54.82
CA GLU A 104 -30.10 -3.73 -55.80
C GLU A 104 -29.26 -3.97 -57.06
N LEU A 105 -28.02 -4.45 -56.88
CA LEU A 105 -27.14 -4.76 -58.01
C LEU A 105 -27.66 -5.95 -58.84
N ALA A 106 -28.28 -6.95 -58.20
CA ALA A 106 -28.88 -8.09 -58.90
C ALA A 106 -30.08 -7.69 -59.77
N GLU A 107 -30.98 -6.83 -59.26
CA GLU A 107 -32.10 -6.32 -60.06
C GLU A 107 -31.59 -5.50 -61.26
N ARG A 108 -30.57 -4.65 -61.04
CA ARG A 108 -29.93 -3.87 -62.12
C ARG A 108 -29.37 -4.76 -63.23
N GLN A 109 -28.75 -5.89 -62.89
CA GLN A 109 -28.15 -6.80 -63.87
C GLN A 109 -29.21 -7.60 -64.65
N VAL A 110 -30.28 -8.04 -64.00
CA VAL A 110 -31.31 -8.91 -64.64
C VAL A 110 -32.38 -8.10 -65.38
N ALA A 111 -32.69 -6.89 -64.92
CA ALA A 111 -33.72 -6.04 -65.50
C ALA A 111 -33.24 -4.58 -65.68
N PRO A 112 -32.17 -4.33 -66.47
CA PRO A 112 -31.58 -2.99 -66.59
C PRO A 112 -32.56 -1.92 -67.09
N ASN A 113 -33.55 -2.31 -67.91
CA ASN A 113 -34.59 -1.41 -68.42
C ASN A 113 -35.70 -1.09 -67.40
N ARG A 114 -35.83 -1.88 -66.33
CA ARG A 114 -36.80 -1.67 -65.24
C ARG A 114 -36.16 -1.10 -63.97
N TYR A 115 -34.84 -1.20 -63.86
CA TYR A 115 -34.09 -0.67 -62.74
C TYR A 115 -33.98 0.85 -62.85
N ASP A 116 -34.60 1.56 -61.91
CA ASP A 116 -34.39 2.99 -61.74
C ASP A 116 -33.14 3.24 -60.90
N ALA A 117 -32.07 3.69 -61.56
CA ALA A 117 -30.79 3.98 -60.92
C ALA A 117 -30.87 5.06 -59.83
N ILE A 118 -31.82 6.00 -59.95
CA ILE A 118 -32.04 7.06 -58.96
C ILE A 118 -32.66 6.45 -57.71
N SER A 119 -33.74 5.68 -57.86
CA SER A 119 -34.42 5.00 -56.76
C SER A 119 -33.52 3.97 -56.06
N GLY A 120 -32.76 3.18 -56.81
CA GLY A 120 -31.81 2.21 -56.24
C GLY A 120 -30.69 2.89 -55.44
N SER A 121 -30.16 4.00 -55.94
CA SER A 121 -29.16 4.80 -55.22
C SER A 121 -29.75 5.48 -53.98
N ALA A 122 -31.00 5.94 -54.03
CA ALA A 122 -31.72 6.48 -52.88
C ALA A 122 -31.95 5.42 -51.79
N ALA A 123 -32.23 4.17 -52.18
CA ALA A 123 -32.41 3.05 -51.25
C ALA A 123 -31.12 2.67 -50.50
N LEU A 124 -29.94 2.94 -51.07
CA LEU A 124 -28.64 2.64 -50.44
C LEU A 124 -28.09 3.78 -49.59
N ARG A 125 -28.49 5.03 -49.87
CA ARG A 125 -27.90 6.22 -49.21
C ARG A 125 -28.02 6.17 -47.68
N GLY A 126 -29.18 5.78 -47.15
CA GLY A 126 -29.38 5.67 -45.70
C GLY A 126 -28.43 4.64 -45.04
N HIS A 127 -28.13 3.54 -45.74
CA HIS A 127 -27.19 2.53 -45.27
C HIS A 127 -25.75 3.03 -45.32
N TYR A 128 -25.37 3.77 -46.38
CA TYR A 128 -24.05 4.39 -46.49
C TYR A 128 -23.80 5.37 -45.35
N ASP A 129 -24.77 6.24 -45.07
CA ASP A 129 -24.68 7.23 -43.99
C ASP A 129 -24.59 6.56 -42.60
N ALA A 130 -25.26 5.41 -42.40
CA ALA A 130 -25.21 4.66 -41.15
C ALA A 130 -23.86 3.97 -40.94
N VAL A 131 -23.30 3.35 -41.99
CA VAL A 131 -21.95 2.80 -41.95
C VAL A 131 -20.92 3.90 -41.73
N ASP A 132 -20.99 5.03 -42.43
CA ASP A 132 -20.00 6.11 -42.28
C ASP A 132 -20.01 6.69 -40.87
N ARG A 133 -21.20 6.83 -40.26
CA ARG A 133 -21.34 7.24 -38.86
C ARG A 133 -20.71 6.22 -37.91
N SER A 134 -21.03 4.94 -38.07
CA SER A 134 -20.49 3.88 -37.20
C SER A 134 -18.98 3.68 -37.37
N ILE A 135 -18.41 3.95 -38.56
CA ILE A 135 -16.96 4.00 -38.77
C ILE A 135 -16.31 5.11 -37.92
N VAL A 136 -16.90 6.30 -37.91
CA VAL A 136 -16.39 7.43 -37.11
C VAL A 136 -16.47 7.13 -35.62
N GLU A 137 -17.59 6.59 -35.15
CA GLU A 137 -17.80 6.20 -33.75
C GLU A 137 -16.80 5.11 -33.33
N PHE A 138 -16.62 4.07 -34.14
CA PHE A 138 -15.63 3.02 -33.93
C PHE A 138 -14.21 3.57 -33.85
N ARG A 139 -13.78 4.39 -34.82
CA ARG A 139 -12.44 5.01 -34.82
C ARG A 139 -12.20 5.86 -33.58
N THR A 140 -13.21 6.62 -33.16
CA THR A 140 -13.13 7.49 -31.98
C THR A 140 -12.96 6.66 -30.70
N ALA A 141 -13.77 5.61 -30.52
CA ALA A 141 -13.66 4.71 -29.38
C ALA A 141 -12.33 3.95 -29.35
N ALA A 142 -11.85 3.52 -30.53
CA ALA A 142 -10.64 2.73 -30.69
C ALA A 142 -9.32 3.52 -30.57
N ALA A 143 -9.33 4.84 -30.79
CA ALA A 143 -8.12 5.64 -30.95
C ALA A 143 -7.14 5.53 -29.77
N GLY A 144 -7.64 5.61 -28.54
CA GLY A 144 -6.81 5.49 -27.34
C GLY A 144 -6.22 4.09 -27.17
N LEU A 145 -7.02 3.05 -27.43
CA LEU A 145 -6.59 1.67 -27.29
C LEU A 145 -5.54 1.28 -28.36
N ALA A 146 -5.75 1.64 -29.62
CA ALA A 146 -4.82 1.37 -30.71
C ALA A 146 -3.42 1.99 -30.47
N GLN A 147 -3.35 3.12 -29.77
CA GLN A 147 -2.09 3.76 -29.42
C GLN A 147 -1.36 3.02 -28.30
N ARG A 148 -2.08 2.60 -27.25
CA ARG A 148 -1.48 2.05 -26.03
C ARG A 148 -1.22 0.54 -26.08
N ASP A 149 -2.00 -0.22 -26.85
CA ASP A 149 -1.91 -1.69 -26.91
C ASP A 149 -1.36 -2.19 -28.24
N ALA A 150 -0.16 -2.78 -28.19
CA ALA A 150 0.50 -3.32 -29.38
C ALA A 150 -0.17 -4.59 -29.94
N ALA A 151 -0.76 -5.43 -29.09
CA ALA A 151 -1.46 -6.64 -29.52
C ALA A 151 -2.74 -6.28 -30.28
N TRP A 152 -3.46 -5.25 -29.82
CA TRP A 152 -4.68 -4.77 -30.47
C TRP A 152 -4.42 -3.96 -31.74
N ARG A 153 -3.25 -3.31 -31.85
CA ARG A 153 -2.91 -2.42 -32.97
C ARG A 153 -2.93 -3.09 -34.34
N ALA A 154 -2.35 -4.29 -34.48
CA ALA A 154 -2.26 -4.95 -35.79
C ALA A 154 -3.62 -5.44 -36.31
N PRO A 155 -4.47 -6.13 -35.53
CA PRO A 155 -5.84 -6.45 -35.92
C PRO A 155 -6.68 -5.20 -36.22
N TYR A 156 -6.52 -4.13 -35.43
CA TYR A 156 -7.21 -2.86 -35.67
C TYR A 156 -6.84 -2.23 -37.02
N THR A 157 -5.55 -2.15 -37.34
CA THR A 157 -5.09 -1.62 -38.63
C THR A 157 -5.70 -2.40 -39.79
N ARG A 158 -5.72 -3.74 -39.71
CA ARG A 158 -6.34 -4.59 -40.75
C ARG A 158 -7.83 -4.34 -40.91
N ALA A 159 -8.56 -4.17 -39.80
CA ALA A 159 -9.98 -3.83 -39.84
C ALA A 159 -10.22 -2.46 -40.50
N ILE A 160 -9.40 -1.46 -40.18
CA ILE A 160 -9.52 -0.13 -40.79
C ILE A 160 -9.16 -0.14 -42.28
N GLU A 161 -8.10 -0.84 -42.67
CA GLU A 161 -7.69 -0.96 -44.08
C GLU A 161 -8.76 -1.60 -44.98
N THR A 162 -9.54 -2.55 -44.44
CA THR A 162 -10.66 -3.17 -45.17
C THR A 162 -11.87 -2.26 -45.24
N VAL A 163 -12.18 -1.53 -44.17
CA VAL A 163 -13.24 -0.50 -44.13
C VAL A 163 -12.93 0.67 -45.07
N ASP A 164 -11.66 1.08 -45.20
CA ASP A 164 -11.24 2.16 -46.10
C ASP A 164 -11.40 1.83 -47.58
N GLN A 165 -11.65 0.57 -47.94
CA GLN A 165 -11.92 0.15 -49.32
C GLN A 165 -13.40 0.35 -49.72
N LEU A 166 -14.31 0.58 -48.77
CA LEU A 166 -15.74 0.68 -49.03
C LEU A 166 -16.12 1.83 -49.99
N PRO A 167 -15.54 3.04 -49.91
CA PRO A 167 -15.87 4.11 -50.85
C PRO A 167 -15.61 3.75 -52.32
N ALA A 168 -14.54 2.99 -52.59
CA ALA A 168 -14.23 2.51 -53.94
C ALA A 168 -15.25 1.48 -54.43
N LEU A 169 -15.69 0.56 -53.55
CA LEU A 169 -16.76 -0.40 -53.86
C LEU A 169 -18.08 0.33 -54.15
N ARG A 170 -18.48 1.28 -53.31
CA ARG A 170 -19.70 2.09 -53.50
C ARG A 170 -19.66 2.87 -54.81
N THR A 171 -18.50 3.41 -55.19
CA THR A 171 -18.32 4.09 -56.48
C THR A 171 -18.52 3.14 -57.66
N ALA A 172 -17.97 1.92 -57.59
CA ALA A 172 -18.20 0.91 -58.62
C ALA A 172 -19.67 0.48 -58.72
N VAL A 173 -20.37 0.38 -57.58
CA VAL A 173 -21.81 0.07 -57.52
C VAL A 173 -22.63 1.18 -58.18
N ALA A 174 -22.36 2.44 -57.83
CA ALA A 174 -23.04 3.60 -58.41
C ALA A 174 -22.88 3.62 -59.94
N ASN A 175 -21.65 3.41 -60.43
CA ASN A 175 -21.34 3.38 -61.86
C ASN A 175 -21.91 2.16 -62.59
N GLY A 176 -22.33 1.11 -61.87
CA GLY A 176 -22.89 -0.12 -62.45
C GLY A 176 -21.87 -1.07 -63.05
N SER A 177 -20.58 -0.82 -62.84
CA SER A 177 -19.48 -1.68 -63.28
C SER A 177 -19.07 -2.72 -62.23
N ALA A 178 -19.78 -2.76 -61.09
CA ALA A 178 -19.48 -3.65 -59.99
C ALA A 178 -19.84 -5.11 -60.30
N ASP A 179 -18.92 -6.00 -59.97
CA ASP A 179 -19.14 -7.44 -59.93
C ASP A 179 -19.78 -7.83 -58.58
N LEU A 180 -20.87 -8.60 -58.62
CA LEU A 180 -21.65 -8.98 -57.43
C LEU A 180 -20.80 -9.71 -56.39
N THR A 181 -19.97 -10.66 -56.84
CA THR A 181 -19.11 -11.46 -55.97
C THR A 181 -18.05 -10.59 -55.32
N LYS A 182 -17.36 -9.74 -56.09
CA LYS A 182 -16.37 -8.80 -55.55
C LYS A 182 -16.95 -7.83 -54.52
N VAL A 183 -18.18 -7.35 -54.74
CA VAL A 183 -18.87 -6.49 -53.78
C VAL A 183 -19.15 -7.28 -52.49
N PHE A 184 -19.78 -8.45 -52.60
CA PHE A 184 -20.11 -9.28 -51.45
C PHE A 184 -18.86 -9.65 -50.62
N ASP A 185 -17.79 -10.10 -51.27
CA ASP A 185 -16.52 -10.47 -50.64
C ASP A 185 -15.77 -9.26 -50.05
N GLY A 186 -15.92 -8.08 -50.67
CA GLY A 186 -15.37 -6.83 -50.17
C GLY A 186 -15.93 -6.47 -48.79
N TYR A 187 -17.26 -6.47 -48.65
CA TYR A 187 -17.89 -6.28 -47.35
C TYR A 187 -17.62 -7.45 -46.39
N GLY A 188 -17.62 -8.70 -46.89
CA GLY A 188 -17.33 -9.89 -46.10
C GLY A 188 -15.97 -9.82 -45.41
N ARG A 189 -14.92 -9.40 -46.12
CA ARG A 189 -13.58 -9.20 -45.55
C ARG A 189 -13.54 -8.13 -44.48
N ALA A 190 -14.28 -7.03 -44.65
CA ALA A 190 -14.37 -5.98 -43.63
C ALA A 190 -15.08 -6.48 -42.36
N ILE A 191 -16.20 -7.20 -42.52
CA ILE A 191 -16.93 -7.81 -41.41
C ILE A 191 -16.07 -8.85 -40.68
N GLU A 192 -15.39 -9.73 -41.42
CA GLU A 192 -14.50 -10.74 -40.85
C GLU A 192 -13.35 -10.11 -40.06
N ALA A 193 -12.72 -9.06 -40.59
CA ALA A 193 -11.65 -8.35 -39.90
C ALA A 193 -12.14 -7.69 -38.59
N LEU A 194 -13.36 -7.15 -38.59
CA LEU A 194 -13.99 -6.60 -37.39
C LEU A 194 -14.38 -7.67 -36.37
N VAL A 195 -14.92 -8.81 -36.80
CA VAL A 195 -15.22 -9.95 -35.91
C VAL A 195 -13.93 -10.58 -35.35
N ALA A 196 -12.85 -10.59 -36.13
CA ALA A 196 -11.53 -11.01 -35.64
C ALA A 196 -10.97 -10.02 -34.61
N LEU A 197 -11.16 -8.71 -34.82
CA LEU A 197 -10.82 -7.68 -33.83
C LEU A 197 -11.65 -7.80 -32.55
N LEU A 198 -12.92 -8.16 -32.68
CA LEU A 198 -13.84 -8.40 -31.57
C LEU A 198 -13.41 -9.58 -30.68
N ALA A 199 -12.64 -10.53 -31.24
CA ALA A 199 -12.06 -11.64 -30.50
C ALA A 199 -10.77 -11.27 -29.74
N GLU A 200 -10.30 -10.02 -29.85
CA GLU A 200 -9.17 -9.51 -29.09
C GLU A 200 -9.65 -8.77 -27.81
N PRO A 201 -9.03 -9.01 -26.66
CA PRO A 201 -7.82 -9.81 -26.45
C PRO A 201 -8.10 -11.31 -26.52
N GLY A 202 -7.25 -12.04 -27.26
CA GLY A 202 -7.35 -13.49 -27.34
C GLY A 202 -7.22 -14.19 -25.98
N PRO A 203 -7.58 -15.49 -25.89
CA PRO A 203 -7.56 -16.24 -24.64
C PRO A 203 -6.17 -16.24 -23.99
N ARG A 204 -6.06 -15.71 -22.77
CA ARG A 204 -4.87 -15.83 -21.92
C ARG A 204 -5.17 -16.81 -20.78
N ALA A 205 -4.25 -17.74 -20.52
CA ALA A 205 -4.43 -18.81 -19.53
C ALA A 205 -4.79 -18.30 -18.12
N GLU A 206 -4.36 -17.09 -17.75
CA GLU A 206 -4.61 -16.47 -16.44
C GLU A 206 -6.03 -15.90 -16.27
N GLN A 207 -6.83 -15.80 -17.34
CA GLN A 207 -8.15 -15.14 -17.34
C GLN A 207 -9.21 -15.94 -18.12
N SER A 208 -9.21 -17.27 -17.99
CA SER A 208 -10.12 -18.18 -18.72
C SER A 208 -11.56 -17.70 -18.73
N GLU A 209 -12.12 -17.33 -17.57
CA GLU A 209 -13.53 -16.93 -17.46
C GLU A 209 -13.86 -15.64 -18.26
N LEU A 210 -12.93 -14.68 -18.33
CA LEU A 210 -13.12 -13.45 -19.09
C LEU A 210 -12.95 -13.70 -20.59
N ALA A 211 -12.00 -14.56 -20.96
CA ALA A 211 -11.85 -15.02 -22.34
C ALA A 211 -13.07 -15.83 -22.83
N ASP A 212 -13.70 -16.60 -21.94
CA ASP A 212 -14.94 -17.32 -22.22
C ASP A 212 -16.10 -16.34 -22.43
N ALA A 213 -16.15 -15.25 -21.67
CA ALA A 213 -17.13 -14.18 -21.87
C ALA A 213 -16.99 -13.52 -23.26
N VAL A 214 -15.75 -13.25 -23.67
CA VAL A 214 -15.44 -12.75 -25.03
C VAL A 214 -15.87 -13.73 -26.10
N SER A 215 -15.47 -14.99 -25.94
CA SER A 215 -15.79 -16.06 -26.90
C SER A 215 -17.30 -16.21 -27.10
N ARG A 216 -18.10 -16.06 -26.04
CA ARG A 216 -19.57 -16.16 -26.10
C ARG A 216 -20.21 -15.11 -27.01
N TYR A 217 -19.87 -13.82 -26.88
CA TYR A 217 -20.45 -12.80 -27.77
C TYR A 217 -19.84 -12.85 -29.18
N VAL A 218 -18.57 -13.24 -29.33
CA VAL A 218 -17.94 -13.45 -30.65
C VAL A 218 -18.68 -14.55 -31.43
N GLN A 219 -19.06 -15.64 -30.77
CA GLN A 219 -19.83 -16.70 -31.43
C GLN A 219 -21.22 -16.25 -31.84
N LEU A 220 -21.90 -15.39 -31.06
CA LEU A 220 -23.15 -14.77 -31.50
C LEU A 220 -22.95 -13.85 -32.71
N ALA A 221 -21.87 -13.07 -32.75
CA ALA A 221 -21.54 -12.25 -33.90
C ALA A 221 -21.34 -13.11 -35.18
N ARG A 222 -20.73 -14.29 -35.04
CA ARG A 222 -20.59 -15.28 -36.14
C ARG A 222 -21.93 -15.85 -36.57
N ILE A 223 -22.80 -16.25 -35.63
CA ILE A 223 -24.17 -16.72 -35.94
C ILE A 223 -24.95 -15.65 -36.70
N LYS A 224 -24.88 -14.40 -36.21
CA LYS A 224 -25.53 -13.24 -36.84
C LYS A 224 -24.98 -12.98 -38.23
N GLU A 225 -23.67 -13.10 -38.43
CA GLU A 225 -23.05 -12.95 -39.74
C GLU A 225 -23.50 -14.01 -40.73
N VAL A 226 -23.51 -15.30 -40.36
CA VAL A 226 -24.03 -16.36 -41.24
C VAL A 226 -25.51 -16.12 -41.57
N SER A 227 -26.31 -15.67 -40.59
CA SER A 227 -27.72 -15.31 -40.83
C SER A 227 -27.87 -14.14 -41.83
N SER A 228 -27.00 -13.13 -41.76
CA SER A 228 -26.95 -12.03 -42.73
C SER A 228 -26.54 -12.51 -44.12
N GLN A 229 -25.56 -13.42 -44.22
CA GLN A 229 -25.18 -13.98 -45.53
C GLN A 229 -26.34 -14.75 -46.17
N ILE A 230 -27.08 -15.56 -45.38
CA ILE A 230 -28.30 -16.24 -45.86
C ILE A 230 -29.34 -15.21 -46.34
N ARG A 231 -29.59 -14.16 -45.54
CA ARG A 231 -30.45 -13.04 -45.90
C ARG A 231 -30.07 -12.43 -47.25
N ALA A 232 -28.80 -12.11 -47.42
CA ALA A 232 -28.27 -11.51 -48.65
C ALA A 232 -28.47 -12.42 -49.86
N ARG A 233 -28.20 -13.72 -49.74
CA ARG A 233 -28.33 -14.66 -50.87
C ARG A 233 -29.77 -14.89 -51.30
N ILE A 234 -30.69 -15.01 -50.35
CA ILE A 234 -32.12 -15.14 -50.69
C ILE A 234 -32.66 -13.82 -51.23
N TYR A 235 -32.26 -12.67 -50.65
CA TYR A 235 -32.67 -11.36 -51.17
C TYR A 235 -32.16 -11.12 -52.58
N LEU A 236 -30.90 -11.48 -52.86
CA LEU A 236 -30.31 -11.46 -54.21
C LEU A 236 -31.13 -12.29 -55.19
N ALA A 237 -31.44 -13.55 -54.84
CA ALA A 237 -32.22 -14.45 -55.69
C ALA A 237 -33.65 -13.93 -55.93
N ALA A 238 -34.28 -13.36 -54.89
CA ALA A 238 -35.61 -12.76 -54.96
C ALA A 238 -35.63 -11.53 -55.89
N ARG A 239 -34.64 -10.65 -55.79
CA ARG A 239 -34.49 -9.48 -56.67
C ARG A 239 -34.14 -9.87 -58.11
N ALA A 240 -33.40 -10.97 -58.29
CA ALA A 240 -33.13 -11.56 -59.61
C ALA A 240 -34.32 -12.37 -60.17
N GLY A 241 -35.34 -12.66 -59.37
CA GLY A 241 -36.51 -13.46 -59.75
C GLY A 241 -36.22 -14.96 -59.96
N ARG A 242 -35.05 -15.46 -59.56
CA ARG A 242 -34.65 -16.87 -59.73
C ARG A 242 -33.55 -17.29 -58.76
N PHE A 243 -33.58 -18.56 -58.36
CA PHE A 243 -32.41 -19.21 -57.77
C PHE A 243 -31.50 -19.79 -58.86
N THR A 244 -30.20 -19.59 -58.72
CA THR A 244 -29.19 -20.32 -59.51
C THR A 244 -28.74 -21.57 -58.76
N ALA A 245 -28.20 -22.57 -59.47
CA ALA A 245 -27.64 -23.77 -58.84
C ALA A 245 -26.52 -23.43 -57.85
N ASN A 246 -25.70 -22.43 -58.17
CA ASN A 246 -24.63 -21.93 -57.29
C ASN A 246 -25.22 -21.33 -56.01
N THR A 247 -26.24 -20.47 -56.15
CA THR A 247 -26.90 -19.83 -54.99
C THR A 247 -27.52 -20.86 -54.05
N LEU A 248 -28.14 -21.93 -54.58
CA LEU A 248 -28.72 -22.99 -53.75
C LEU A 248 -27.64 -23.82 -53.03
N ALA A 249 -26.52 -24.13 -53.70
CA ALA A 249 -25.40 -24.82 -53.08
C ALA A 249 -24.81 -24.00 -51.93
N GLU A 250 -24.55 -22.71 -52.17
CA GLU A 250 -24.01 -21.79 -51.16
C GLU A 250 -24.97 -21.59 -49.97
N LEU A 251 -26.29 -21.59 -50.21
CA LEU A 251 -27.29 -21.58 -49.14
C LEU A 251 -27.26 -22.86 -48.29
N GLY A 252 -27.04 -24.03 -48.92
CA GLY A 252 -26.84 -25.29 -48.21
C GLY A 252 -25.61 -25.27 -47.29
N ASP A 253 -24.50 -24.72 -47.79
CA ASP A 253 -23.27 -24.56 -47.02
C ASP A 253 -23.45 -23.57 -45.85
N LEU A 254 -24.07 -22.41 -46.10
CA LEU A 254 -24.33 -21.40 -45.06
C LEU A 254 -25.25 -21.93 -43.97
N ARG A 255 -26.30 -22.69 -44.32
CA ARG A 255 -27.18 -23.31 -43.32
C ARG A 255 -26.43 -24.35 -42.48
N SER A 256 -25.56 -25.14 -43.11
CA SER A 256 -24.70 -26.08 -42.38
C SER A 256 -23.77 -25.36 -41.41
N GLN A 257 -23.14 -24.27 -41.85
CA GLN A 257 -22.32 -23.41 -40.99
C GLN A 257 -23.13 -22.79 -39.84
N GLN A 258 -24.37 -22.37 -40.09
CA GLN A 258 -25.26 -21.84 -39.06
C GLN A 258 -25.54 -22.88 -37.98
N TYR A 259 -25.86 -24.13 -38.36
CA TYR A 259 -26.05 -25.22 -37.39
C TYR A 259 -24.80 -25.48 -36.56
N SER A 260 -23.63 -25.50 -37.19
CA SER A 260 -22.35 -25.67 -36.49
C SER A 260 -22.06 -24.53 -35.52
N ALA A 261 -22.26 -23.27 -35.93
CA ALA A 261 -22.03 -22.10 -35.09
C ALA A 261 -22.99 -22.07 -33.88
N VAL A 262 -24.26 -22.46 -34.08
CA VAL A 262 -25.23 -22.56 -32.97
C VAL A 262 -24.87 -23.70 -32.02
N ALA A 263 -24.40 -24.84 -32.53
CA ALA A 263 -23.94 -25.94 -31.70
C ALA A 263 -22.72 -25.53 -30.86
N GLU A 264 -21.74 -24.83 -31.44
CA GLU A 264 -20.57 -24.30 -30.74
C GLU A 264 -20.97 -23.24 -29.69
N TYR A 265 -21.88 -22.32 -30.02
CA TYR A 265 -22.37 -21.36 -29.03
C TYR A 265 -23.00 -22.06 -27.81
N ARG A 266 -23.78 -23.12 -28.03
CA ARG A 266 -24.41 -23.89 -26.93
C ARG A 266 -23.41 -24.61 -26.03
N THR A 267 -22.19 -24.90 -26.47
CA THR A 267 -21.18 -25.54 -25.62
C THR A 267 -20.48 -24.55 -24.69
N ILE A 268 -20.35 -23.28 -25.11
CA ILE A 268 -19.64 -22.24 -24.35
C ILE A 268 -20.59 -21.28 -23.61
N ALA A 269 -21.85 -21.16 -24.04
CA ALA A 269 -22.82 -20.26 -23.44
C ALA A 269 -23.25 -20.71 -22.03
N THR A 270 -23.61 -19.74 -21.20
CA THR A 270 -24.23 -20.03 -19.90
C THR A 270 -25.65 -20.55 -20.08
N LEU A 271 -26.20 -21.21 -19.06
CA LEU A 271 -27.58 -21.69 -19.09
C LEU A 271 -28.59 -20.57 -19.38
N GLU A 272 -28.41 -19.41 -18.76
CA GLU A 272 -29.28 -18.25 -18.99
C GLU A 272 -29.20 -17.75 -20.43
N GLN A 273 -27.99 -17.67 -21.00
CA GLN A 273 -27.78 -17.24 -22.38
C GLN A 273 -28.37 -18.25 -23.39
N VAL A 274 -28.29 -19.54 -23.11
CA VAL A 274 -28.97 -20.58 -23.90
C VAL A 274 -30.49 -20.41 -23.84
N GLN A 275 -31.05 -20.08 -22.67
CA GLN A 275 -32.49 -19.82 -22.52
C GLN A 275 -32.93 -18.56 -23.27
N ARG A 276 -32.16 -17.46 -23.19
CA ARG A 276 -32.43 -16.24 -23.98
C ARG A 276 -32.38 -16.52 -25.49
N TYR A 277 -31.40 -17.30 -25.95
CA TYR A 277 -31.32 -17.75 -27.34
C TYR A 277 -32.56 -18.58 -27.74
N GLN A 278 -32.97 -19.54 -26.90
CA GLN A 278 -34.17 -20.35 -27.16
C GLN A 278 -35.43 -19.47 -27.24
N ALA A 279 -35.66 -18.59 -26.28
CA ALA A 279 -36.79 -17.66 -26.29
C ALA A 279 -36.80 -16.78 -27.55
N MET A 280 -35.63 -16.27 -27.96
CA MET A 280 -35.48 -15.52 -29.21
C MET A 280 -35.89 -16.35 -30.44
N THR A 281 -35.50 -17.62 -30.51
CA THR A 281 -35.89 -18.51 -31.63
C THR A 281 -37.38 -18.88 -31.62
N GLU A 282 -38.04 -18.75 -30.47
CA GLU A 282 -39.48 -18.98 -30.34
C GLU A 282 -40.33 -17.75 -30.69
N ASP A 283 -39.74 -16.54 -30.73
CA ASP A 283 -40.40 -15.30 -31.11
C ASP A 283 -41.09 -15.45 -32.49
N PRO A 284 -42.36 -15.04 -32.63
CA PRO A 284 -43.10 -15.15 -33.89
C PRO A 284 -42.38 -14.53 -35.09
N ARG A 285 -41.65 -13.43 -34.90
CA ARG A 285 -40.88 -12.78 -35.97
C ARG A 285 -39.71 -13.63 -36.43
N PHE A 286 -39.00 -14.28 -35.50
CA PHE A 286 -37.94 -15.22 -35.83
C PHE A 286 -38.50 -16.40 -36.61
N ARG A 287 -39.62 -16.99 -36.13
CA ARG A 287 -40.28 -18.12 -36.79
C ARG A 287 -40.81 -17.78 -38.18
N ALA A 288 -41.35 -16.58 -38.38
CA ALA A 288 -41.84 -16.14 -39.69
C ALA A 288 -40.72 -16.06 -40.73
N ALA A 289 -39.57 -15.49 -40.37
CA ALA A 289 -38.40 -15.47 -41.25
C ALA A 289 -37.85 -16.87 -41.50
N GLN A 290 -37.79 -17.73 -40.48
CA GLN A 290 -37.36 -19.12 -40.59
C GLN A 290 -38.26 -19.92 -41.56
N ALA A 291 -39.58 -19.76 -41.46
CA ALA A 291 -40.53 -20.45 -42.32
C ALA A 291 -40.38 -20.02 -43.79
N LEU A 292 -40.25 -18.71 -44.05
CA LEU A 292 -40.04 -18.21 -45.41
C LEU A 292 -38.69 -18.64 -45.98
N GLU A 293 -37.65 -18.75 -45.15
CA GLU A 293 -36.36 -19.31 -45.55
C GLU A 293 -36.48 -20.77 -45.96
N GLU A 294 -37.18 -21.59 -45.15
CA GLU A 294 -37.38 -23.00 -45.43
C GLU A 294 -38.20 -23.22 -46.71
N GLU A 295 -39.25 -22.44 -46.92
CA GLU A 295 -40.00 -22.45 -48.18
C GLU A 295 -39.09 -22.08 -49.37
N ALA A 296 -38.28 -21.03 -49.21
CA ALA A 296 -37.45 -20.52 -50.28
C ALA A 296 -36.40 -21.53 -50.79
N VAL A 297 -35.78 -22.27 -49.87
CA VAL A 297 -34.68 -23.21 -50.19
C VAL A 297 -35.18 -24.63 -50.48
N GLY A 298 -36.49 -24.91 -50.32
CA GLY A 298 -37.06 -26.24 -50.56
C GLY A 298 -36.93 -27.19 -49.37
N GLY A 299 -37.28 -26.71 -48.17
CA GLY A 299 -37.33 -27.49 -46.94
C GLY A 299 -38.28 -28.69 -47.03
N ALA A 300 -37.95 -29.75 -46.29
CA ALA A 300 -38.75 -30.98 -46.19
C ALA A 300 -39.10 -31.66 -47.53
N GLY A 301 -38.24 -31.52 -48.56
CA GLY A 301 -38.42 -32.16 -49.87
C GLY A 301 -39.28 -31.36 -50.86
N SER A 302 -39.66 -30.12 -50.51
CA SER A 302 -40.34 -29.20 -51.42
C SER A 302 -39.39 -28.63 -52.48
N ARG A 303 -39.92 -28.19 -53.62
CA ARG A 303 -39.10 -27.49 -54.62
C ARG A 303 -38.78 -26.07 -54.12
N PRO A 304 -37.55 -25.57 -54.31
CA PRO A 304 -37.21 -24.18 -54.01
C PRO A 304 -38.15 -23.21 -54.73
N ALA A 305 -38.64 -22.21 -54.01
CA ALA A 305 -39.55 -21.19 -54.53
C ALA A 305 -38.99 -19.80 -54.25
N VAL A 306 -38.96 -18.92 -55.26
CA VAL A 306 -38.41 -17.56 -55.08
C VAL A 306 -39.42 -16.73 -54.28
N PRO A 307 -39.06 -16.22 -53.08
CA PRO A 307 -39.98 -15.44 -52.28
C PRO A 307 -40.14 -14.02 -52.84
N ASN A 308 -41.17 -13.31 -52.39
CA ASN A 308 -41.24 -11.86 -52.60
C ASN A 308 -40.04 -11.19 -51.92
N ALA A 309 -39.30 -10.37 -52.67
CA ALA A 309 -38.06 -9.77 -52.19
C ALA A 309 -38.26 -8.82 -51.00
N MET A 310 -39.36 -8.06 -50.98
CA MET A 310 -39.64 -7.09 -49.91
C MET A 310 -40.16 -7.79 -48.65
N ASP A 311 -40.99 -8.82 -48.80
CA ASP A 311 -41.46 -9.62 -47.66
C ASP A 311 -40.29 -10.36 -47.01
N TRP A 312 -39.42 -10.97 -47.82
CA TRP A 312 -38.19 -11.59 -47.33
C TRP A 312 -37.30 -10.59 -46.61
N TRP A 313 -37.07 -9.40 -47.20
CA TRP A 313 -36.28 -8.36 -46.57
C TRP A 313 -36.86 -7.97 -45.20
N ALA A 314 -38.16 -7.66 -45.12
CA ALA A 314 -38.79 -7.24 -43.88
C ALA A 314 -38.67 -8.31 -42.77
N LEU A 315 -39.06 -9.56 -43.05
CA LEU A 315 -39.03 -10.63 -42.06
C LEU A 315 -37.60 -10.98 -41.63
N SER A 316 -36.67 -11.05 -42.58
CA SER A 316 -35.27 -11.33 -42.26
C SER A 316 -34.59 -10.18 -41.51
N GLN A 317 -35.03 -8.93 -41.69
CA GLN A 317 -34.59 -7.79 -40.86
C GLN A 317 -35.08 -7.92 -39.42
N ASP A 318 -36.33 -8.31 -39.19
CA ASP A 318 -36.84 -8.55 -37.83
C ASP A 318 -36.04 -9.64 -37.11
N ARG A 319 -35.76 -10.75 -37.80
CA ARG A 319 -34.88 -11.82 -37.27
C ARG A 319 -33.48 -11.30 -36.95
N HIS A 320 -32.91 -10.47 -37.82
CA HIS A 320 -31.58 -9.90 -37.62
C HIS A 320 -31.52 -8.93 -36.44
N GLN A 321 -32.59 -8.17 -36.22
CA GLN A 321 -32.72 -7.27 -35.08
C GLN A 321 -32.84 -8.04 -33.75
N LEU A 322 -33.53 -9.18 -33.76
CA LEU A 322 -33.57 -10.10 -32.63
C LEU A 322 -32.17 -10.64 -32.29
N LEU A 323 -31.44 -11.12 -33.30
CA LEU A 323 -30.05 -11.58 -33.14
C LEU A 323 -29.12 -10.46 -32.64
N ARG A 324 -29.30 -9.23 -33.14
CA ARG A 324 -28.57 -8.04 -32.65
C ARG A 324 -28.87 -7.78 -31.17
N THR A 325 -30.14 -7.85 -30.78
CA THR A 325 -30.54 -7.60 -29.38
C THR A 325 -29.87 -8.61 -28.45
N LEU A 326 -29.92 -9.90 -28.81
CA LEU A 326 -29.25 -10.95 -28.04
C LEU A 326 -27.72 -10.77 -28.01
N GLU A 327 -27.10 -10.39 -29.12
CA GLU A 327 -25.66 -10.07 -29.17
C GLU A 327 -25.30 -8.93 -28.22
N GLN A 328 -26.10 -7.85 -28.19
CA GLN A 328 -25.92 -6.72 -27.29
C GLN A 328 -26.08 -7.12 -25.82
N GLU A 329 -27.05 -7.97 -25.49
CA GLU A 329 -27.25 -8.49 -24.13
C GLU A 329 -26.05 -9.32 -23.67
N VAL A 330 -25.54 -10.24 -24.51
CA VAL A 330 -24.41 -11.10 -24.14
C VAL A 330 -23.09 -10.32 -24.07
N LEU A 331 -22.92 -9.30 -24.93
CA LEU A 331 -21.82 -8.36 -24.82
C LEU A 331 -21.93 -7.52 -23.52
N GLY A 332 -23.13 -7.04 -23.19
CA GLY A 332 -23.39 -6.33 -21.94
C GLY A 332 -23.06 -7.17 -20.71
N ASP A 333 -23.47 -8.44 -20.68
CA ASP A 333 -23.10 -9.39 -19.61
C ASP A 333 -21.57 -9.48 -19.45
N ALA A 334 -20.82 -9.51 -20.56
CA ALA A 334 -19.36 -9.57 -20.54
C ALA A 334 -18.72 -8.26 -20.02
N ILE A 335 -19.26 -7.10 -20.42
CA ILE A 335 -18.83 -5.79 -19.92
C ILE A 335 -19.05 -5.71 -18.40
N ASP A 336 -20.24 -6.09 -17.93
CA ASP A 336 -20.60 -6.09 -16.51
C ASP A 336 -19.72 -7.04 -15.69
N GLN A 337 -19.42 -8.22 -16.22
CA GLN A 337 -18.54 -9.19 -15.57
C GLN A 337 -17.12 -8.63 -15.39
N VAL A 338 -16.58 -7.97 -16.42
CA VAL A 338 -15.24 -7.36 -16.37
C VAL A 338 -15.22 -6.19 -15.38
N GLU A 339 -16.19 -5.29 -15.45
CA GLU A 339 -16.26 -4.12 -14.56
C GLU A 339 -16.50 -4.54 -13.10
N GLY A 340 -17.27 -5.61 -12.88
CA GLY A 340 -17.42 -6.27 -11.58
C GLY A 340 -16.08 -6.75 -11.02
N LYS A 341 -15.26 -7.45 -11.83
CA LYS A 341 -13.92 -7.91 -11.40
C LYS A 341 -12.96 -6.74 -11.16
N ARG A 342 -12.95 -5.74 -12.04
CA ARG A 342 -12.14 -4.52 -11.90
C ARG A 342 -12.47 -3.77 -10.61
N SER A 343 -13.76 -3.52 -10.36
CA SER A 343 -14.21 -2.80 -9.16
C SER A 343 -13.92 -3.58 -7.87
N ALA A 344 -14.11 -4.91 -7.86
CA ALA A 344 -13.72 -5.77 -6.74
C ALA A 344 -12.22 -5.71 -6.46
N GLN A 345 -11.38 -5.74 -7.50
CA GLN A 345 -9.92 -5.62 -7.37
C GLN A 345 -9.49 -4.26 -6.83
N LEU A 346 -10.13 -3.17 -7.28
CA LEU A 346 -9.86 -1.82 -6.75
C LEU A 346 -10.25 -1.72 -5.26
N ARG A 347 -11.42 -2.25 -4.87
CA ARG A 347 -11.84 -2.29 -3.46
C ARG A 347 -10.87 -3.10 -2.60
N ARG A 348 -10.39 -4.24 -3.10
CA ARG A 348 -9.38 -5.07 -2.43
C ARG A 348 -8.07 -4.31 -2.27
N THR A 349 -7.62 -3.63 -3.33
CA THR A 349 -6.38 -2.82 -3.30
C THR A 349 -6.50 -1.69 -2.27
N LEU A 350 -7.63 -0.99 -2.25
CA LEU A 350 -7.92 0.06 -1.27
C LEU A 350 -7.90 -0.49 0.16
N LEU A 351 -8.54 -1.63 0.41
CA LEU A 351 -8.56 -2.28 1.71
C LEU A 351 -7.13 -2.63 2.17
N VAL A 352 -6.31 -3.21 1.29
CA VAL A 352 -4.91 -3.53 1.60
C VAL A 352 -4.12 -2.27 1.97
N VAL A 353 -4.27 -1.19 1.20
CA VAL A 353 -3.61 0.10 1.49
C VAL A 353 -4.05 0.65 2.85
N VAL A 354 -5.35 0.62 3.15
CA VAL A 354 -5.89 1.08 4.44
C VAL A 354 -5.35 0.24 5.60
N VAL A 355 -5.34 -1.08 5.47
CA VAL A 355 -4.81 -1.99 6.50
C VAL A 355 -3.33 -1.74 6.74
N VAL A 356 -2.54 -1.60 5.68
CA VAL A 356 -1.11 -1.25 5.78
C VAL A 356 -0.93 0.07 6.54
N LEU A 357 -1.72 1.09 6.20
CA LEU A 357 -1.65 2.40 6.85
C LEU A 357 -2.00 2.31 8.34
N VAL A 358 -3.07 1.60 8.69
CA VAL A 358 -3.50 1.39 10.09
C VAL A 358 -2.41 0.68 10.89
N VAL A 359 -1.82 -0.39 10.34
CA VAL A 359 -0.73 -1.13 11.00
C VAL A 359 0.50 -0.24 11.21
N LEU A 360 0.87 0.58 10.21
CA LEU A 360 1.98 1.53 10.32
C LEU A 360 1.70 2.61 11.37
N CYS A 361 0.49 3.19 11.38
CA CYS A 361 0.09 4.18 12.38
C CYS A 361 0.07 3.57 13.80
N ALA A 362 -0.43 2.35 13.96
CA ALA A 362 -0.44 1.65 15.24
C ALA A 362 0.99 1.35 15.73
N ALA A 363 1.88 0.87 14.85
CA ALA A 363 3.28 0.62 15.18
C ALA A 363 4.02 1.92 15.54
N ALA A 364 3.80 3.00 14.79
CA ALA A 364 4.35 4.32 15.09
C ALA A 364 3.83 4.87 16.43
N GLY A 365 2.52 4.75 16.67
CA GLY A 365 1.89 5.16 17.93
C GLY A 365 2.44 4.39 19.14
N ALA A 366 2.52 3.07 19.05
CA ALA A 366 3.10 2.23 20.10
C ALA A 366 4.58 2.59 20.37
N SER A 367 5.37 2.80 19.32
CA SER A 367 6.77 3.23 19.42
C SER A 367 6.91 4.59 20.11
N LEU A 368 6.05 5.55 19.78
CA LEU A 368 6.04 6.87 20.42
C LEU A 368 5.67 6.78 21.90
N ILE A 369 4.66 5.98 22.26
CA ILE A 369 4.21 5.80 23.65
C ILE A 369 5.34 5.17 24.48
N VAL A 370 5.90 4.04 24.03
CA VAL A 370 6.99 3.34 24.74
C VAL A 370 8.27 4.18 24.78
N GLY A 371 8.60 4.85 23.68
CA GLY A 371 9.77 5.73 23.61
C GLY A 371 9.67 6.93 24.56
N GLN A 372 8.47 7.51 24.69
CA GLN A 372 8.24 8.63 25.60
C GLN A 372 8.24 8.19 27.07
N SER A 373 7.65 7.03 27.40
CA SER A 373 7.63 6.53 28.79
C SER A 373 9.05 6.29 29.31
N ILE A 374 9.87 5.53 28.58
CA ILE A 374 11.25 5.22 28.98
C ILE A 374 12.09 6.48 29.13
N VAL A 375 12.02 7.41 28.16
CA VAL A 375 12.81 8.65 28.23
C VAL A 375 12.39 9.54 29.39
N ARG A 376 11.09 9.60 29.69
CA ARG A 376 10.58 10.39 30.81
C ARG A 376 11.07 9.81 32.15
N SER A 377 10.97 8.50 32.34
CA SER A 377 11.45 7.81 33.54
C SER A 377 12.95 8.01 33.74
N LEU A 378 13.76 7.83 32.69
CA LEU A 378 15.21 8.02 32.79
C LEU A 378 15.63 9.48 33.05
N ARG A 379 14.88 10.45 32.50
CA ARG A 379 15.12 11.87 32.81
C ARG A 379 14.78 12.20 34.25
N ALA A 380 13.67 11.67 34.77
CA ALA A 380 13.29 11.83 36.17
C ALA A 380 14.35 11.24 37.10
N LEU A 381 14.81 10.01 36.83
CA LEU A 381 15.86 9.35 37.59
C LEU A 381 17.19 10.12 37.54
N ARG A 382 17.60 10.58 36.35
CA ARG A 382 18.80 11.42 36.20
C ARG A 382 18.70 12.70 37.02
N ASN A 383 17.56 13.38 36.98
CA ASN A 383 17.36 14.63 37.70
C ASN A 383 17.40 14.40 39.21
N GLN A 384 16.74 13.35 39.71
CA GLN A 384 16.79 12.97 41.13
C GLN A 384 18.21 12.60 41.57
N ALA A 385 18.94 11.82 40.78
CA ALA A 385 20.31 11.45 41.11
C ALA A 385 21.25 12.66 41.16
N LEU A 386 21.11 13.61 40.23
CA LEU A 386 21.89 14.85 40.22
C LEU A 386 21.55 15.73 41.43
N GLN A 387 20.26 15.82 41.78
CA GLN A 387 19.82 16.57 42.95
C GLN A 387 20.39 15.96 44.23
N VAL A 388 20.25 14.65 44.43
CA VAL A 388 20.81 13.95 45.58
C VAL A 388 22.33 14.14 45.67
N ALA A 389 23.04 14.02 44.55
CA ALA A 389 24.50 14.12 44.54
C ALA A 389 25.03 15.55 44.75
N GLN A 390 24.34 16.57 44.23
CA GLN A 390 24.83 17.95 44.21
C GLN A 390 24.27 18.82 45.35
N SER A 391 23.05 18.57 45.81
CA SER A 391 22.42 19.35 46.89
C SER A 391 22.17 18.51 48.13
N ASP A 392 21.38 17.43 48.02
CA ASP A 392 20.72 16.88 49.20
C ASP A 392 21.70 16.10 50.10
N LEU A 393 22.61 15.31 49.52
CA LEU A 393 23.60 14.55 50.27
C LEU A 393 24.69 15.46 50.86
N PRO A 394 25.29 16.43 50.13
CA PRO A 394 26.19 17.42 50.72
C PRO A 394 25.53 18.20 51.86
N GLU A 395 24.30 18.68 51.70
CA GLU A 395 23.58 19.44 52.72
C GLU A 395 23.28 18.57 53.96
N ALA A 396 22.81 17.33 53.75
CA ALA A 396 22.63 16.36 54.83
C ALA A 396 23.92 16.12 55.61
N LEU A 397 25.06 15.99 54.91
CA LEU A 397 26.36 15.78 55.53
C LEU A 397 26.87 17.03 56.25
N GLU A 398 26.62 18.23 55.73
CA GLU A 398 26.95 19.48 56.42
C GLU A 398 26.11 19.67 57.69
N ARG A 399 24.82 19.34 57.66
CA ARG A 399 23.97 19.33 58.87
C ARG A 399 24.45 18.31 59.91
N LEU A 400 24.96 17.16 59.48
CA LEU A 400 25.58 16.17 60.38
C LEU A 400 26.97 16.59 60.87
N ARG A 401 27.69 17.41 60.12
CA ARG A 401 29.00 17.98 60.51
C ARG A 401 28.85 19.13 61.50
N ASN A 402 27.84 19.97 61.30
CA ASN A 402 27.56 21.16 62.12
C ASN A 402 26.50 20.82 63.17
N VAL A 403 26.91 20.22 64.29
CA VAL A 403 25.99 19.75 65.34
C VAL A 403 25.72 20.83 66.41
N PRO A 404 24.47 21.26 66.67
CA PRO A 404 23.96 21.60 67.99
C PRO A 404 23.42 20.33 68.70
N ALA A 405 23.13 20.41 70.01
CA ALA A 405 22.97 19.31 70.98
C ALA A 405 22.25 17.97 70.58
N GLU A 406 21.47 17.90 69.48
CA GLU A 406 20.67 16.74 69.08
C GLU A 406 21.01 16.27 67.64
N ILE A 407 20.89 14.97 67.32
CA ILE A 407 21.12 14.47 65.94
C ILE A 407 19.85 14.77 65.13
N PRO A 408 19.90 15.63 64.09
CA PRO A 408 18.72 15.89 63.28
C PRO A 408 18.27 14.63 62.53
N GLU A 409 16.97 14.38 62.51
CA GLU A 409 16.37 13.37 61.64
C GLU A 409 16.39 13.87 60.20
N ILE A 410 17.01 13.09 59.30
CA ILE A 410 17.11 13.43 57.88
C ILE A 410 16.22 12.46 57.11
N THR A 411 15.07 12.95 56.64
CA THR A 411 14.12 12.17 55.85
C THR A 411 14.57 12.08 54.39
N VAL A 412 14.59 10.87 53.85
CA VAL A 412 14.93 10.62 52.44
C VAL A 412 13.67 10.69 51.59
N PRO A 413 13.63 11.53 50.53
CA PRO A 413 12.47 11.60 49.64
C PRO A 413 12.25 10.27 48.89
N PRO A 414 10.99 9.94 48.53
CA PRO A 414 10.66 8.73 47.79
C PRO A 414 11.25 8.73 46.36
N ALA A 415 11.24 7.58 45.71
CA ALA A 415 11.76 7.43 44.35
C ALA A 415 10.98 8.31 43.35
N ALA A 416 11.69 9.02 42.47
CA ALA A 416 11.11 9.94 41.49
C ALA A 416 10.38 9.22 40.33
N VAL A 417 10.59 7.91 40.20
CA VAL A 417 9.91 7.04 39.24
C VAL A 417 9.17 5.97 40.03
N GLN A 418 7.85 5.97 39.94
CA GLN A 418 6.97 4.94 40.51
C GLN A 418 6.45 4.08 39.37
N SER A 419 7.33 3.26 38.81
CA SER A 419 7.00 2.28 37.77
C SER A 419 7.18 0.88 38.32
N MET A 420 6.49 -0.11 37.75
CA MET A 420 6.65 -1.52 38.10
C MET A 420 7.61 -2.25 37.15
N ASP A 421 8.34 -1.49 36.32
CA ASP A 421 9.37 -1.98 35.42
C ASP A 421 10.75 -1.95 36.07
N GLU A 422 11.77 -2.40 35.33
CA GLU A 422 13.16 -2.42 35.78
C GLU A 422 13.69 -1.01 36.11
N VAL A 423 13.09 0.05 35.55
CA VAL A 423 13.48 1.44 35.86
C VAL A 423 12.96 1.85 37.24
N GLY A 424 11.77 1.39 37.62
CA GLY A 424 11.22 1.53 38.97
C GLY A 424 12.05 0.82 40.02
N GLU A 425 12.44 -0.44 39.78
CA GLU A 425 13.31 -1.20 40.69
C GLU A 425 14.65 -0.49 40.92
N VAL A 426 15.26 0.06 39.86
CA VAL A 426 16.50 0.85 39.98
C VAL A 426 16.27 2.13 40.79
N ALA A 427 15.12 2.79 40.64
CA ALA A 427 14.78 3.99 41.40
C ALA A 427 14.65 3.68 42.90
N GLU A 428 14.01 2.56 43.26
CA GLU A 428 13.91 2.10 44.65
C GLU A 428 15.28 1.71 45.22
N ALA A 429 16.08 0.95 44.46
CA ALA A 429 17.43 0.59 44.86
C ALA A 429 18.31 1.83 45.10
N PHE A 430 18.19 2.86 44.26
CA PHE A 430 18.91 4.13 44.45
C PHE A 430 18.50 4.84 45.75
N VAL A 431 17.19 4.90 46.05
CA VAL A 431 16.70 5.47 47.32
C VAL A 431 17.17 4.65 48.52
N ALA A 432 17.19 3.31 48.41
CA ALA A 432 17.70 2.44 49.45
C ALA A 432 19.19 2.69 49.73
N VAL A 433 20.01 2.85 48.69
CA VAL A 433 21.43 3.22 48.82
C VAL A 433 21.58 4.60 49.46
N HIS A 434 20.78 5.59 49.03
CA HIS A 434 20.82 6.94 49.60
C HIS A 434 20.46 6.94 51.10
N ARG A 435 19.44 6.18 51.48
CA ARG A 435 19.04 6.00 52.88
C ARG A 435 20.11 5.31 53.71
N SER A 436 20.73 4.25 53.17
CA SER A 436 21.86 3.57 53.82
C SER A 436 23.06 4.52 54.02
N ALA A 437 23.40 5.32 53.00
CA ALA A 437 24.48 6.31 53.09
C ALA A 437 24.23 7.36 54.18
N ILE A 438 23.01 7.88 54.30
CA ILE A 438 22.62 8.80 55.39
C ILE A 438 22.69 8.10 56.75
N SER A 439 22.27 6.83 56.84
CA SER A 439 22.37 6.04 58.08
C SER A 439 23.82 5.89 58.54
N VAL A 440 24.71 5.46 57.64
CA VAL A 440 26.15 5.33 57.93
C VAL A 440 26.76 6.68 58.32
N ALA A 441 26.40 7.76 57.61
CA ALA A 441 26.87 9.10 57.97
C ALA A 441 26.39 9.54 59.35
N ARG A 442 25.14 9.21 59.73
CA ARG A 442 24.58 9.45 61.07
C ARG A 442 25.31 8.64 62.15
N GLU A 443 25.52 7.35 61.93
CA GLU A 443 26.30 6.49 62.85
C GLU A 443 27.70 7.05 63.05
N GLN A 444 28.36 7.47 61.97
CA GLN A 444 29.69 8.05 62.05
C GLN A 444 29.71 9.41 62.77
N ALA A 445 28.69 10.24 62.58
CA ALA A 445 28.53 11.50 63.31
C ALA A 445 28.27 11.26 64.81
N ALA A 446 27.46 10.25 65.16
CA ALA A 446 27.23 9.82 66.54
C ALA A 446 28.51 9.28 67.19
N MET A 447 29.27 8.45 66.47
CA MET A 447 30.55 7.92 66.94
C MET A 447 31.56 9.04 67.20
N ARG A 448 31.71 9.99 66.25
CA ARG A 448 32.55 11.19 66.46
C ARG A 448 32.10 12.00 67.68
N ARG A 449 30.79 12.12 67.91
CA ARG A 449 30.24 12.78 69.10
C ARG A 449 30.60 12.05 70.39
N ASN A 450 30.40 10.74 70.45
CA ASN A 450 30.71 9.93 71.63
C ASN A 450 32.20 10.00 71.96
N VAL A 451 33.06 9.97 70.94
CA VAL A 451 34.51 10.17 71.09
C VAL A 451 34.84 11.57 71.61
N ASN A 452 34.26 12.63 71.04
CA ASN A 452 34.45 14.00 71.55
C ASN A 452 33.94 14.17 73.00
N ALA A 453 32.78 13.60 73.33
CA ALA A 453 32.23 13.63 74.68
C ALA A 453 33.11 12.84 75.67
N MET A 454 33.73 11.74 75.22
CA MET A 454 34.72 10.99 75.99
C MET A 454 35.98 11.84 76.22
N PHE A 455 36.51 12.52 75.20
CA PHE A 455 37.65 13.43 75.35
C PHE A 455 37.35 14.61 76.29
N ILE A 456 36.18 15.23 76.19
CA ILE A 456 35.76 16.32 77.09
C ILE A 456 35.62 15.81 78.54
N ASN A 457 35.01 14.63 78.74
CA ASN A 457 34.92 14.03 80.07
C ASN A 457 36.29 13.64 80.62
N LEU A 458 37.20 13.13 79.78
CA LEU A 458 38.56 12.82 80.18
C LEU A 458 39.32 14.09 80.56
N ALA A 459 39.22 15.16 79.75
CA ALA A 459 39.83 16.46 80.05
C ALA A 459 39.28 17.05 81.36
N ARG A 460 37.96 17.05 81.55
CA ARG A 460 37.33 17.52 82.79
C ARG A 460 37.75 16.69 83.99
N ARG A 461 37.86 15.36 83.84
CA ARG A 461 38.31 14.46 84.91
C ARG A 461 39.80 14.62 85.20
N SER A 462 40.65 14.81 84.18
CA SER A 462 42.06 15.17 84.30
C SER A 462 42.21 16.47 85.07
N GLN A 463 41.47 17.51 84.68
CA GLN A 463 41.47 18.82 85.32
C GLN A 463 41.09 18.72 86.81
N VAL A 464 40.03 17.98 87.17
CA VAL A 464 39.62 17.77 88.57
C VAL A 464 40.68 16.98 89.36
N LEU A 465 41.34 16.00 88.73
CA LEU A 465 42.42 15.24 89.35
C LEU A 465 43.68 16.08 89.56
N VAL A 466 44.06 16.92 88.58
CA VAL A 466 45.19 17.85 88.68
C VAL A 466 44.92 18.92 89.73
N GLU A 467 43.69 19.46 89.82
CA GLU A 467 43.30 20.40 90.88
C GLU A 467 43.41 19.76 92.27
N ARG A 468 42.87 18.56 92.47
CA ARG A 468 43.05 17.82 93.73
C ARG A 468 44.51 17.49 94.04
N GLN A 469 45.30 17.14 93.03
CA GLN A 469 46.72 16.87 93.20
C GLN A 469 47.50 18.13 93.59
N LEU A 470 47.17 19.29 93.02
CA LEU A 470 47.75 20.59 93.39
C LEU A 470 47.37 20.98 94.82
N GLU A 471 46.12 20.74 95.23
CA GLU A 471 45.64 21.01 96.59
C GLU A 471 46.43 20.20 97.64
N ILE A 472 46.66 18.91 97.39
CA ILE A 472 47.51 18.06 98.23
C ILE A 472 48.99 18.51 98.18
N LEU A 473 49.47 19.01 97.03
CA LEU A 473 50.84 19.53 96.90
C LEU A 473 51.04 20.80 97.75
N ASP A 474 50.03 21.67 97.81
CA ASP A 474 50.03 22.87 98.64
C ASP A 474 49.96 22.54 100.14
N GLU A 475 49.25 21.48 100.50
CA GLU A 475 49.22 20.95 101.87
C GLU A 475 50.59 20.37 102.28
N LEU A 476 51.23 19.58 101.40
CA LEU A 476 52.60 19.07 101.62
C LEU A 476 53.66 20.18 101.66
N LYS A 477 53.48 21.28 100.92
CA LYS A 477 54.33 22.50 101.03
C LYS A 477 54.23 23.14 102.40
N ARG A 478 53.07 23.09 103.05
CA ARG A 478 52.85 23.67 104.40
C ARG A 478 53.50 22.85 105.51
N GLU A 479 53.65 21.53 105.33
CA GLU A 479 54.23 20.64 106.35
C GLU A 479 55.75 20.39 106.19
N ALA A 480 56.35 20.78 105.06
CA ALA A 480 57.77 20.53 104.77
C ALA A 480 58.72 21.32 105.68
N SER A 481 59.47 20.62 106.54
CA SER A 481 60.33 21.21 107.58
C SER A 481 61.83 21.25 107.24
N SER A 482 62.25 20.77 106.05
CA SER A 482 63.67 20.75 105.63
C SER A 482 63.92 21.42 104.26
N HIS A 483 65.04 22.13 104.14
CA HIS A 483 65.39 22.91 102.92
C HIS A 483 65.54 22.04 101.67
N GLN A 484 65.94 20.76 101.82
CA GLN A 484 66.11 19.82 100.70
C GLN A 484 64.77 19.21 100.20
N GLN A 485 63.70 19.23 101.02
CA GLN A 485 62.35 18.79 100.62
C GLN A 485 61.60 19.89 99.83
N MET A 486 61.79 21.17 100.19
CA MET A 486 61.18 22.31 99.50
C MET A 486 61.64 22.45 98.04
N GLU A 487 62.92 22.20 97.75
CA GLU A 487 63.47 22.31 96.40
C GLU A 487 62.94 21.21 95.46
N LYS A 488 62.63 20.02 96.00
CA LYS A 488 61.96 18.94 95.25
C LYS A 488 60.48 19.24 95.02
N LEU A 489 59.77 19.83 95.98
CA LEU A 489 58.36 20.25 95.86
C LEU A 489 58.17 21.39 94.82
N LEU A 490 59.09 22.35 94.75
CA LEU A 490 59.07 23.42 93.73
C LEU A 490 59.27 22.90 92.30
N LYS A 491 60.04 21.82 92.10
CA LYS A 491 60.18 21.17 90.79
C LYS A 491 58.88 20.47 90.36
N VAL A 492 58.14 19.88 91.30
CA VAL A 492 56.84 19.23 91.03
C VAL A 492 55.74 20.26 90.74
N ASP A 493 55.72 21.38 91.47
CA ASP A 493 54.80 22.50 91.25
C ASP A 493 54.92 23.10 89.83
N ARG A 494 56.15 23.30 89.34
CA ARG A 494 56.39 23.76 87.96
C ARG A 494 55.94 22.74 86.89
N LEU A 495 55.96 21.44 87.20
CA LEU A 495 55.45 20.39 86.31
C LEU A 495 53.91 20.37 86.31
N ALA A 496 53.28 20.52 87.47
CA ALA A 496 51.83 20.58 87.60
C ALA A 496 51.23 21.84 86.93
N ALA A 497 51.88 23.01 87.07
CA ALA A 497 51.49 24.22 86.36
C ALA A 497 51.59 24.06 84.82
N ARG A 498 52.56 23.27 84.32
CA ARG A 498 52.64 22.94 82.89
C ARG A 498 51.53 22.00 82.43
N LEU A 499 51.14 21.01 83.25
CA LEU A 499 50.02 20.11 82.95
C LEU A 499 48.70 20.89 82.88
N ARG A 500 48.42 21.77 83.84
CA ARG A 500 47.24 22.64 83.81
C ARG A 500 47.17 23.49 82.55
N ARG A 501 48.29 24.10 82.14
CA ARG A 501 48.37 24.90 80.91
C ARG A 501 48.22 24.07 79.62
N ASN A 502 48.44 22.76 79.69
CA ASN A 502 48.27 21.86 78.55
C ASN A 502 46.84 21.29 78.47
N ASP A 503 46.13 21.21 79.61
CA ASP A 503 44.70 20.88 79.66
C ASP A 503 43.81 22.10 79.32
N GLU A 504 44.32 23.33 79.47
CA GLU A 504 43.64 24.60 79.11
C GLU A 504 43.78 25.00 77.63
N ASN A 505 44.73 24.42 76.87
CA ASN A 505 44.96 24.66 75.43
C ASN A 505 44.46 23.50 74.57
#